data_AF-A0A662J728-F1
#
_entry.id   AF-A0A662J728-F1
#
_cell.length_a   1.000
_cell.length_b   1.000
_cell.length_c   1.000
_cell.angle_alpha   90.00
_cell.angle_beta   90.00
_cell.angle_gamma   90.00
#
_symmetry.space_group_name_H-M   'P 1'
#
loop_
_entity.id
_entity.type
_entity.pdbx_description
1 polymer ?
#
loop_
_entity_poly.entity_id
_entity_poly.type
_entity_poly.pdbx_seq_one_letter_code
_entity_poly.pdbx_strand_id
1 'polypeptide(L)'
;MISRGVKRSRKEAVLEALRFYQMFTMENWHPPRYQMGAVRLVFMNSEGLFEVSKEVPSDKLVEAGRRAGYILRDHLIASFGLKLVEQSSWGDIFEFLRNMGWGVFKRADGKILASNLSVPAPLVQGYLEALLSVRLRTLPTRAPDVAIFEVVGEES
;
A
#
# COMPACT_ATOMS: atom_id res chain seq x y z
N MET A 1 -5.01 -3.43 24.80
CA MET A 1 -5.75 -2.72 23.74
C MET A 1 -6.58 -1.55 24.27
N ILE A 2 -7.31 -1.70 25.39
CA ILE A 2 -8.00 -0.56 26.07
C ILE A 2 -7.12 0.08 27.16
N SER A 3 -6.28 -0.71 27.84
CA SER A 3 -5.40 -0.25 28.93
C SER A 3 -4.17 0.55 28.49
N ARG A 4 -3.90 0.69 27.19
CA ARG A 4 -2.74 1.43 26.65
C ARG A 4 -3.12 2.76 25.97
N GLY A 5 -4.36 3.23 26.09
CA GLY A 5 -4.79 4.55 25.60
C GLY A 5 -4.91 4.69 24.07
N VAL A 6 -4.75 3.61 23.30
CA VAL A 6 -4.75 3.65 21.81
C VAL A 6 -6.17 3.80 21.22
N LYS A 7 -7.23 3.38 21.93
CA LYS A 7 -8.64 3.54 21.50
C LYS A 7 -9.51 4.03 22.66
N ARG A 8 -10.44 4.97 22.40
CA ARG A 8 -11.21 5.67 23.45
C ARG A 8 -12.33 4.81 24.03
N SER A 9 -12.76 3.73 23.37
CA SER A 9 -13.72 2.77 23.93
C SER A 9 -13.65 1.36 23.32
N ARG A 10 -14.25 0.37 24.02
CA ARG A 10 -14.50 -0.99 23.49
C ARG A 10 -15.29 -0.96 22.18
N LYS A 11 -16.30 -0.09 22.10
CA LYS A 11 -17.17 0.07 20.93
C LYS A 11 -16.36 0.50 19.71
N GLU A 12 -15.50 1.50 19.86
CA GLU A 12 -14.62 1.96 18.77
C GLU A 12 -13.68 0.85 18.29
N ALA A 13 -13.10 0.07 19.22
CA ALA A 13 -12.23 -1.04 18.86
C ALA A 13 -12.95 -2.09 18.01
N VAL A 14 -14.18 -2.45 18.37
CA VAL A 14 -15.00 -3.41 17.62
C VAL A 14 -15.41 -2.86 16.26
N LEU A 15 -15.85 -1.59 16.19
CA LEU A 15 -16.23 -0.97 14.93
C LEU A 15 -15.07 -0.89 13.95
N GLU A 16 -13.87 -0.57 14.43
CA GLU A 16 -12.67 -0.54 13.58
C GLU A 16 -12.25 -1.94 13.12
N ALA A 17 -12.33 -2.94 13.99
CA ALA A 17 -12.09 -4.33 13.58
C ALA A 17 -13.10 -4.78 12.51
N LEU A 18 -14.38 -4.42 12.66
CA LEU A 18 -15.42 -4.75 11.67
C LEU A 18 -15.17 -4.05 10.33
N ARG A 19 -14.68 -2.80 10.34
CA ARG A 19 -14.28 -2.10 9.11
C ARG A 19 -13.17 -2.85 8.38
N PHE A 20 -12.13 -3.30 9.09
CA PHE A 20 -11.06 -4.09 8.48
C PHE A 20 -11.54 -5.46 8.01
N TYR A 21 -12.41 -6.12 8.77
CA TYR A 21 -13.03 -7.38 8.40
C TYR A 21 -13.74 -7.27 7.04
N GLN A 22 -14.54 -6.22 6.85
CA GLN A 22 -15.24 -5.95 5.60
C GLN A 22 -14.27 -5.55 4.47
N MET A 23 -13.36 -4.61 4.72
CA MET A 23 -12.45 -4.09 3.70
C MET A 23 -11.54 -5.18 3.12
N PHE A 24 -11.06 -6.11 3.96
CA PHE A 24 -10.20 -7.22 3.55
C PHE A 24 -10.96 -8.49 3.15
N THR A 25 -12.29 -8.42 3.08
CA THR A 25 -13.18 -9.57 2.83
C THR A 25 -12.79 -10.79 3.68
N MET A 26 -12.55 -10.55 4.97
CA MET A 26 -12.03 -11.56 5.90
C MET A 26 -13.01 -12.70 6.16
N GLU A 27 -14.29 -12.53 5.84
CA GLU A 27 -15.27 -13.62 5.80
C GLU A 27 -14.88 -14.74 4.85
N ASN A 28 -14.09 -14.44 3.81
CA ASN A 28 -13.64 -15.40 2.82
C ASN A 28 -12.24 -15.98 3.13
N TRP A 29 -11.65 -15.64 4.28
CA TRP A 29 -10.31 -16.12 4.64
C TRP A 29 -10.40 -17.53 5.24
N HIS A 30 -9.68 -18.47 4.63
CA HIS A 30 -9.56 -19.82 5.16
C HIS A 30 -8.20 -20.40 4.80
N PRO A 31 -7.36 -20.80 5.77
CA PRO A 31 -6.05 -21.39 5.46
C PRO A 31 -6.16 -22.55 4.45
N PRO A 32 -5.27 -22.64 3.44
CA PRO A 32 -4.10 -21.79 3.19
C PRO A 32 -4.36 -20.57 2.28
N ARG A 33 -5.62 -20.18 2.06
CA ARG A 33 -6.03 -19.10 1.16
C ARG A 33 -6.57 -17.88 1.92
N TYR A 34 -5.84 -16.78 1.83
CA TYR A 34 -6.27 -15.46 2.26
C TYR A 34 -6.55 -14.61 1.02
N GLN A 35 -7.64 -13.86 1.02
CA GLN A 35 -8.08 -13.13 -0.17
C GLN A 35 -8.80 -11.83 0.17
N MET A 36 -8.57 -10.80 -0.65
CA MET A 36 -9.26 -9.52 -0.60
C MET A 36 -9.97 -9.33 -1.94
N GLY A 37 -11.28 -9.62 -1.99
CA GLY A 37 -11.98 -9.79 -3.26
C GLY A 37 -11.33 -10.90 -4.11
N ALA A 38 -10.97 -10.58 -5.35
CA ALA A 38 -10.25 -11.46 -6.25
C ALA A 38 -8.73 -11.51 -6.01
N VAL A 39 -8.18 -10.69 -5.09
CA VAL A 39 -6.74 -10.63 -4.82
C VAL A 39 -6.35 -11.71 -3.82
N ARG A 40 -5.48 -12.64 -4.20
CA ARG A 40 -4.86 -13.57 -3.25
C ARG A 40 -3.77 -12.85 -2.44
N LEU A 41 -3.84 -12.99 -1.12
CA LEU A 41 -2.88 -12.42 -0.18
C LEU A 41 -1.91 -13.48 0.34
N VAL A 42 -0.69 -13.04 0.63
CA VAL A 42 0.35 -13.81 1.31
C VAL A 42 0.85 -12.99 2.48
N PHE A 43 0.93 -13.61 3.67
CA PHE A 43 1.61 -13.01 4.82
C PHE A 43 3.10 -13.31 4.75
N MET A 44 3.90 -12.26 4.67
CA MET A 44 5.35 -12.31 4.68
C MET A 44 5.85 -11.28 5.69
N ASN A 45 6.90 -11.61 6.44
CA ASN A 45 7.52 -10.64 7.34
C ASN A 45 8.33 -9.61 6.54
N SER A 46 8.31 -8.35 6.98
CA SER A 46 8.96 -7.25 6.25
C SER A 46 10.46 -7.47 6.09
N GLU A 47 11.15 -8.00 7.11
CA GLU A 47 12.61 -8.22 7.03
C GLU A 47 12.96 -9.17 5.87
N GLY A 48 12.17 -10.24 5.68
CA GLY A 48 12.38 -11.18 4.58
C GLY A 48 12.19 -10.52 3.21
N LEU A 49 11.17 -9.67 3.07
CA LEU A 49 10.94 -8.91 1.84
C LEU A 49 12.08 -7.93 1.54
N PHE A 50 12.59 -7.25 2.58
CA PHE A 50 13.73 -6.35 2.45
C PHE A 50 15.01 -7.11 2.05
N GLU A 51 15.29 -8.29 2.64
CA GLU A 51 16.45 -9.10 2.23
C GLU A 51 16.36 -9.52 0.76
N VAL A 52 15.22 -10.04 0.31
CA VAL A 52 15.01 -10.41 -1.10
C VAL A 52 15.22 -9.21 -2.03
N SER A 53 14.81 -8.02 -1.61
CA SER A 53 14.92 -6.82 -2.44
C SER A 53 16.35 -6.34 -2.68
N LYS A 54 17.30 -6.70 -1.81
CA LYS A 54 18.71 -6.31 -1.95
C LYS A 54 19.38 -6.97 -3.15
N GLU A 55 18.89 -8.13 -3.56
CA GLU A 55 19.39 -8.88 -4.71
C GLU A 55 18.85 -8.34 -6.05
N VAL A 56 17.91 -7.39 -6.01
CA VAL A 56 17.26 -6.84 -7.20
C VAL A 56 17.71 -5.40 -7.41
N PRO A 57 18.23 -5.03 -8.61
CA PRO A 57 18.52 -3.65 -8.95
C PRO A 57 17.32 -2.73 -8.74
N SER A 58 17.56 -1.53 -8.23
CA SER A 58 16.50 -0.61 -7.81
C SER A 58 15.52 -0.28 -8.94
N ASP A 59 16.00 -0.03 -10.15
CA ASP A 59 15.19 0.22 -11.35
C ASP A 59 14.26 -0.95 -11.69
N LYS A 60 14.78 -2.18 -11.60
CA LYS A 60 13.99 -3.41 -11.80
C LYS A 60 12.97 -3.63 -10.72
N LEU A 61 13.27 -3.21 -9.49
CA LEU A 61 12.31 -3.25 -8.39
C LEU A 61 11.19 -2.21 -8.58
N VAL A 62 11.49 -1.00 -9.10
CA VAL A 62 10.47 -0.03 -9.51
C VAL A 62 9.59 -0.59 -10.63
N GLU A 63 10.17 -1.17 -11.67
CA GLU A 63 9.40 -1.82 -12.74
C GLU A 63 8.50 -2.95 -12.24
N ALA A 64 9.01 -3.79 -11.32
CA ALA A 64 8.22 -4.83 -10.67
C ALA A 64 7.07 -4.24 -9.84
N GLY A 65 7.33 -3.16 -9.12
CA GLY A 65 6.32 -2.41 -8.36
C GLY A 65 5.18 -1.90 -9.25
N ARG A 66 5.51 -1.32 -10.42
CA ARG A 66 4.49 -0.87 -11.39
C ARG A 66 3.59 -2.00 -11.85
N ARG A 67 4.21 -3.10 -12.32
CA ARG A 67 3.45 -4.28 -12.77
C ARG A 67 2.55 -4.84 -11.67
N ALA A 68 3.08 -4.94 -10.44
CA ALA A 68 2.30 -5.41 -9.30
C ALA A 68 1.15 -4.45 -8.93
N GLY A 69 1.38 -3.13 -9.02
CA GLY A 69 0.36 -2.11 -8.79
C GLY A 69 -0.75 -2.16 -9.83
N TYR A 70 -0.42 -2.34 -11.10
CA TYR A 70 -1.40 -2.56 -12.17
C TYR A 70 -2.24 -3.81 -11.95
N ILE A 71 -1.60 -4.93 -11.60
CA ILE A 71 -2.30 -6.17 -11.28
C ILE A 71 -3.27 -5.93 -10.11
N LEU A 72 -2.84 -5.27 -9.04
CA LEU A 72 -3.74 -4.94 -7.93
C LEU A 72 -4.91 -4.08 -8.42
N ARG A 73 -4.64 -3.01 -9.16
CA ARG A 73 -5.66 -2.09 -9.68
C ARG A 73 -6.73 -2.84 -10.46
N ASP A 74 -6.33 -3.73 -11.36
CA ASP A 74 -7.25 -4.53 -12.17
C ASP A 74 -8.12 -5.46 -11.30
N HIS A 75 -7.54 -6.08 -10.27
CA HIS A 75 -8.30 -6.90 -9.34
C HIS A 75 -9.25 -6.08 -8.45
N LEU A 76 -8.85 -4.86 -8.03
CA LEU A 76 -9.73 -3.96 -7.29
C LEU A 76 -10.92 -3.53 -8.16
N ILE A 77 -10.68 -3.21 -9.44
CA ILE A 77 -11.74 -2.94 -10.41
C ILE A 77 -12.67 -4.13 -10.54
N ALA A 78 -12.14 -5.35 -10.69
CA ALA A 78 -12.94 -6.56 -10.83
C ALA A 78 -13.76 -6.88 -9.56
N SER A 79 -13.22 -6.60 -8.37
CA SER A 79 -13.83 -6.96 -7.08
C SER A 79 -14.82 -5.91 -6.56
N PHE A 80 -14.53 -4.63 -6.81
CA PHE A 80 -15.24 -3.49 -6.21
C PHE A 80 -15.83 -2.52 -7.25
N GLY A 81 -15.60 -2.78 -8.54
CA GLY A 81 -16.08 -1.97 -9.66
C GLY A 81 -15.15 -0.82 -10.06
N LEU A 82 -15.24 -0.39 -11.33
CA LEU A 82 -14.46 0.71 -11.92
C LEU A 82 -14.57 2.02 -11.12
N LYS A 83 -15.75 2.33 -10.58
CA LYS A 83 -16.00 3.57 -9.85
C LYS A 83 -15.10 3.73 -8.63
N LEU A 84 -14.77 2.64 -7.94
CA LEU A 84 -13.93 2.73 -6.74
C LEU A 84 -12.52 3.21 -7.10
N VAL A 85 -12.01 2.82 -8.26
CA VAL A 85 -10.65 3.18 -8.73
C VAL A 85 -10.62 4.54 -9.43
N GLU A 86 -11.59 4.84 -10.28
CA GLU A 86 -11.66 6.15 -10.98
C GLU A 86 -12.00 7.32 -10.03
N GLN A 87 -12.76 7.06 -8.96
CA GLN A 87 -13.13 8.08 -7.98
C GLN A 87 -12.18 8.12 -6.77
N SER A 88 -11.22 7.20 -6.68
CA SER A 88 -10.24 7.20 -5.59
C SER A 88 -9.41 8.47 -5.63
N SER A 89 -9.49 9.25 -4.55
CA SER A 89 -8.52 10.32 -4.34
C SER A 89 -7.16 9.71 -3.96
N TRP A 90 -6.09 10.50 -4.08
CA TRP A 90 -4.77 10.12 -3.56
C TRP A 90 -4.84 9.73 -2.07
N GLY A 91 -5.71 10.39 -1.31
CA GLY A 91 -5.94 10.09 0.10
C GLY A 91 -6.50 8.70 0.33
N ASP A 92 -7.43 8.25 -0.52
CA ASP A 92 -8.03 6.91 -0.41
C ASP A 92 -6.99 5.82 -0.72
N ILE A 93 -6.13 6.03 -1.72
CA ILE A 93 -5.04 5.12 -2.04
C ILE A 93 -4.01 5.06 -0.90
N PHE A 94 -3.65 6.20 -0.32
CA PHE A 94 -2.74 6.26 0.81
C PHE A 94 -3.30 5.56 2.05
N GLU A 95 -4.59 5.78 2.32
CA GLU A 95 -5.31 5.13 3.41
C GLU A 95 -5.40 3.61 3.20
N PHE A 96 -5.70 3.18 1.97
CA PHE A 96 -5.74 1.78 1.60
C PHE A 96 -4.39 1.07 1.79
N LEU A 97 -3.30 1.65 1.28
CA LEU A 97 -1.94 1.12 1.48
C LEU A 97 -1.54 1.10 2.95
N ARG A 98 -1.91 2.13 3.72
CA ARG A 98 -1.71 2.17 5.17
C ARG A 98 -2.43 1.01 5.85
N ASN A 99 -3.68 0.76 5.48
CA ASN A 99 -4.45 -0.34 6.06
C ASN A 99 -3.88 -1.71 5.66
N MET A 100 -3.32 -1.84 4.45
CA MET A 100 -2.54 -3.02 4.03
C MET A 100 -1.20 -3.16 4.77
N GLY A 101 -0.82 -2.19 5.61
CA GLY A 101 0.39 -2.22 6.40
C GLY A 101 1.65 -1.77 5.67
N TRP A 102 1.53 -1.16 4.49
CA TRP A 102 2.69 -0.76 3.67
C TRP A 102 3.50 0.39 4.30
N GLY A 103 2.82 1.30 4.99
CA GLY A 103 3.40 2.46 5.63
C GLY A 103 2.43 3.62 5.72
N VAL A 104 2.93 4.79 6.10
CA VAL A 104 2.13 6.02 6.21
C VAL A 104 2.54 6.97 5.10
N PHE A 105 1.57 7.40 4.29
CA PHE A 105 1.76 8.26 3.14
C PHE A 105 1.06 9.61 3.34
N LYS A 106 1.73 10.70 2.95
CA LYS A 106 1.16 12.05 2.97
C LYS A 106 1.64 12.84 1.77
N ARG A 107 0.78 13.72 1.24
CA ARG A 107 1.17 14.68 0.21
C ARG A 107 1.55 16.01 0.87
N ALA A 108 2.71 16.56 0.50
CA ALA A 108 3.18 17.87 0.95
C ALA A 108 4.07 18.50 -0.13
N ASP A 109 3.84 19.76 -0.50
CA ASP A 109 4.69 20.53 -1.41
C ASP A 109 5.05 19.81 -2.73
N GLY A 110 4.04 19.23 -3.38
CA GLY A 110 4.19 18.49 -4.63
C GLY A 110 4.90 17.12 -4.50
N LYS A 111 5.17 16.68 -3.27
CA LYS A 111 5.86 15.43 -2.95
C LYS A 111 4.96 14.47 -2.19
N ILE A 112 5.31 13.19 -2.23
CA ILE A 112 4.77 12.14 -1.38
C ILE A 112 5.82 11.81 -0.33
N LEU A 113 5.46 12.00 0.93
CA LEU A 113 6.26 11.59 2.08
C LEU A 113 5.75 10.23 2.54
N ALA A 114 6.61 9.23 2.52
CA ALA A 114 6.35 7.89 3.01
C ALA A 114 7.22 7.60 4.23
N SER A 115 6.63 7.05 5.28
CA SER A 115 7.29 6.74 6.55
C SER A 115 6.76 5.42 7.12
N ASN A 116 7.51 4.80 8.03
CA ASN A 116 7.19 3.48 8.58
C ASN A 116 6.96 2.44 7.47
N LEU A 117 7.78 2.49 6.41
CA LEU A 117 7.65 1.56 5.29
C LEU A 117 7.99 0.14 5.72
N SER A 118 7.09 -0.80 5.45
CA SER A 118 7.30 -2.25 5.60
C SER A 118 7.69 -2.93 4.28
N VAL A 119 7.75 -2.13 3.21
CA VAL A 119 8.01 -2.54 1.82
C VAL A 119 9.16 -1.67 1.27
N PRO A 120 10.10 -2.24 0.49
CA PRO A 120 11.23 -1.49 -0.07
C PRO A 120 10.79 -0.26 -0.88
N ALA A 121 11.42 0.90 -0.62
CA ALA A 121 11.05 2.17 -1.25
C ALA A 121 10.98 2.14 -2.79
N PRO A 122 11.89 1.47 -3.53
CA PRO A 122 11.78 1.39 -4.98
C PRO A 122 10.54 0.58 -5.43
N LEU A 123 10.18 -0.48 -4.71
CA LEU A 123 8.95 -1.22 -4.99
C LEU A 123 7.72 -0.35 -4.74
N VAL A 124 7.72 0.38 -3.62
CA VAL A 124 6.66 1.35 -3.27
C VAL A 124 6.52 2.44 -4.33
N GLN A 125 7.64 2.97 -4.85
CA GLN A 125 7.63 3.96 -5.93
C GLN A 125 6.82 3.44 -7.12
N GLY A 126 7.21 2.28 -7.66
CA GLY A 126 6.54 1.71 -8.83
C GLY A 126 5.05 1.43 -8.57
N TYR A 127 4.73 0.96 -7.37
CA TYR A 127 3.36 0.68 -6.97
C TYR A 127 2.50 1.95 -6.94
N LEU A 128 3.03 3.04 -6.38
CA LEU A 128 2.36 4.34 -6.35
C LEU A 128 2.22 4.94 -7.74
N GLU A 129 3.22 4.80 -8.61
CA GLU A 129 3.12 5.23 -10.01
C GLU A 129 1.90 4.60 -10.70
N ALA A 130 1.76 3.27 -10.60
CA ALA A 130 0.64 2.54 -11.22
C ALA A 130 -0.74 2.86 -10.63
N LEU A 131 -0.83 3.03 -9.30
CA LEU A 131 -2.09 3.33 -8.63
C LEU A 131 -2.53 4.79 -8.82
N LEU A 132 -1.60 5.73 -8.89
CA LEU A 132 -1.87 7.16 -9.01
C LEU A 132 -1.80 7.67 -10.45
N SER A 133 -1.36 6.83 -11.39
CA SER A 133 -1.13 7.17 -12.80
C SER A 133 -0.16 8.36 -12.98
N VAL A 134 0.95 8.33 -12.24
CA VAL A 134 1.99 9.38 -12.28
C VAL A 134 3.38 8.76 -12.42
N ARG A 135 4.36 9.58 -12.79
CA ARG A 135 5.78 9.24 -12.68
C ARG A 135 6.39 9.87 -11.45
N LEU A 136 7.18 9.09 -10.72
CA LEU A 136 7.84 9.51 -9.49
C LEU A 136 9.35 9.49 -9.66
N ARG A 137 10.02 10.39 -8.96
CA ARG A 137 11.45 10.34 -8.73
C ARG A 137 11.71 10.26 -7.23
N THR A 138 12.48 9.27 -6.81
CA THR A 138 12.88 9.13 -5.41
C THR A 138 13.99 10.13 -5.08
N LEU A 139 13.80 10.93 -4.03
CA LEU A 139 14.83 11.80 -3.48
C LEU A 139 15.69 11.02 -2.48
N PRO A 140 16.99 11.34 -2.35
CA PRO A 140 17.86 10.65 -1.41
C PRO A 140 17.37 10.77 0.04
N THR A 141 17.20 9.62 0.70
CA THR A 141 16.93 9.52 2.14
C THR A 141 18.00 8.65 2.80
N ARG A 142 18.20 8.83 4.12
CA ARG A 142 19.17 8.02 4.90
C ARG A 142 18.50 6.91 5.71
N ALA A 143 17.22 7.08 6.05
CA ALA A 143 16.47 6.10 6.82
C ALA A 143 15.82 5.08 5.86
N PRO A 144 15.94 3.77 6.14
CA PRO A 144 15.49 2.71 5.24
C PRO A 144 13.96 2.60 5.14
N ASP A 145 13.23 3.08 6.15
CA ASP A 145 11.78 3.05 6.27
C ASP A 145 11.11 4.39 5.89
N VAL A 146 11.89 5.32 5.35
CA VAL A 146 11.43 6.65 4.90
C VAL A 146 11.81 6.87 3.45
N ALA A 147 10.84 7.31 2.66
CA ALA A 147 11.05 7.70 1.28
C ALA A 147 10.34 9.03 0.97
N ILE A 148 10.95 9.79 0.08
CA ILE A 148 10.37 11.03 -0.44
C ILE A 148 10.31 10.89 -1.96
N PHE A 149 9.10 10.97 -2.51
CA PHE A 149 8.86 10.89 -3.94
C PHE A 149 8.40 12.24 -4.49
N GLU A 150 9.03 12.69 -5.56
CA GLU A 150 8.61 13.88 -6.30
C GLU A 150 7.86 13.47 -7.57
N VAL A 151 6.73 14.13 -7.84
CA VAL A 151 5.96 13.90 -9.08
C VAL A 151 6.66 14.61 -10.23
N VAL A 152 7.06 13.84 -11.25
CA VAL A 152 7.81 14.35 -12.41
C VAL A 152 7.02 14.33 -13.71
N GLY A 153 5.79 13.79 -13.70
CA GLY A 153 4.90 13.78 -14.85
C GLY A 153 3.69 12.86 -14.64
N GLU A 154 2.80 12.82 -15.62
CA GLU A 154 1.71 11.85 -15.71
C GLU A 154 2.21 10.57 -16.39
N GLU A 155 1.65 9.42 -16.02
CA GLU A 155 1.94 8.17 -16.71
C GLU A 155 1.10 8.08 -17.99
N SER A 156 1.77 8.12 -19.15
CA SER A 156 1.15 7.98 -20.49
C SER A 156 0.70 6.55 -20.77
#